data_AF-A0A2H5ZBG1-F1
#
_entry.id   AF-A0A2H5ZBG1-F1
#
_cell.length_a   1.000
_cell.length_b   1.000
_cell.length_c   1.000
_cell.angle_alpha   90.00
_cell.angle_beta   90.00
_cell.angle_gamma   90.00
#
_symmetry.space_group_name_H-M   'P 1'
#
loop_
_entity.id
_entity.type
_entity.pdbx_description
1 polymer ?
#
loop_
_entity_poly.entity_id
_entity_poly.type
_entity_poly.pdbx_seq_one_letter_code
_entity_poly.pdbx_strand_id
1 'polypeptide(L)'
;MPPPYLLLGALQRTTSPGREKFPYPGDDMAQRRRVRLDEGGRPLRAEVPAPREEEPSCECPRLEPADWHEVESDWSDIAFLRAGLPALFGVPLRYDAARRRLMERAEAVGLRVPEDPMLLLGRGRFRRLLLLEVEGEAPGVWRPGGFAFSRLVPAPFGALRREAERTVAAARERYGRPPDHVWVWYLTCGRCSAARQFETLFIAHYCQGPEVGPP
;
A
#
# COMPACT_ATOMS: atom_id res chain seq x y z
N MET A 1 33.89 -53.97 -11.53
CA MET A 1 33.70 -55.00 -10.49
C MET A 1 34.11 -54.40 -9.15
N PRO A 2 33.42 -54.55 -8.00
CA PRO A 2 32.15 -55.23 -7.65
C PRO A 2 31.04 -54.24 -7.11
N PRO A 3 29.87 -54.71 -6.61
CA PRO A 3 28.59 -53.96 -6.43
C PRO A 3 28.32 -53.71 -4.92
N PRO A 4 27.11 -53.85 -4.30
CA PRO A 4 25.69 -53.55 -4.57
C PRO A 4 25.09 -52.68 -3.42
N TYR A 5 23.78 -52.82 -3.09
CA TYR A 5 22.96 -52.19 -2.02
C TYR A 5 22.24 -50.90 -2.45
N LEU A 6 20.90 -50.78 -2.49
CA LEU A 6 19.81 -51.56 -1.91
C LEU A 6 18.54 -51.43 -2.79
N LEU A 7 17.90 -52.58 -3.00
CA LEU A 7 16.48 -52.75 -3.32
C LEU A 7 15.61 -52.39 -2.11
N LEU A 8 14.32 -52.09 -2.41
CA LEU A 8 13.12 -51.97 -1.56
C LEU A 8 12.58 -50.54 -1.59
N GLY A 9 11.31 -50.25 -1.88
CA GLY A 9 10.12 -51.07 -2.08
C GLY A 9 8.96 -50.07 -2.22
N ALA A 10 7.93 -50.46 -2.97
CA ALA A 10 6.72 -49.67 -3.18
C ALA A 10 6.09 -49.17 -1.88
N LEU A 11 5.45 -48.00 -1.90
CA LEU A 11 4.26 -47.69 -1.09
C LEU A 11 3.56 -46.41 -1.61
N GLN A 12 2.48 -46.68 -2.36
CA GLN A 12 1.15 -46.10 -2.24
C GLN A 12 0.98 -44.56 -2.20
N ARG A 13 0.24 -44.09 -3.22
CA ARG A 13 -0.51 -42.83 -3.22
C ARG A 13 -1.45 -42.82 -2.02
N THR A 14 -1.16 -42.02 -1.02
CA THR A 14 -2.14 -41.60 -0.04
C THR A 14 -2.80 -40.32 -0.56
N THR A 15 -4.01 -40.49 -1.08
CA THR A 15 -4.99 -39.40 -1.19
C THR A 15 -5.23 -38.86 0.21
N SER A 16 -4.78 -37.62 0.47
CA SER A 16 -5.09 -36.96 1.73
C SER A 16 -6.53 -36.42 1.64
N PRO A 17 -7.38 -36.70 2.64
CA PRO A 17 -8.80 -36.34 2.62
C PRO A 17 -8.96 -34.82 2.76
N GLY A 18 -10.08 -34.32 2.22
CA GLY A 18 -10.44 -32.91 2.15
C GLY A 18 -10.17 -32.17 3.46
N ARG A 19 -9.35 -31.11 3.37
CA ARG A 19 -9.14 -30.17 4.46
C ARG A 19 -10.40 -29.31 4.57
N GLU A 20 -11.28 -29.75 5.45
CA GLU A 20 -12.42 -29.01 5.97
C GLU A 20 -11.94 -27.59 6.33
N LYS A 21 -12.55 -26.59 5.70
CA LYS A 21 -12.26 -25.18 5.94
C LYS A 21 -12.62 -24.89 7.39
N PHE A 22 -11.61 -24.75 8.24
CA PHE A 22 -11.79 -24.18 9.58
C PHE A 22 -12.33 -22.75 9.40
N PRO A 23 -13.55 -22.46 9.85
CA PRO A 23 -14.02 -21.08 9.92
C PRO A 23 -13.23 -20.38 11.01
N TYR A 24 -12.47 -19.34 10.64
CA TYR A 24 -11.88 -18.45 11.63
C TYR A 24 -13.03 -17.69 12.32
N PRO A 25 -13.16 -17.79 13.65
CA PRO A 25 -14.17 -17.03 14.38
C PRO A 25 -13.68 -15.58 14.48
N GLY A 26 -14.38 -14.68 13.79
CA GLY A 26 -14.10 -13.23 13.84
C GLY A 26 -14.32 -12.52 12.50
N ASP A 27 -15.44 -12.76 11.83
CA ASP A 27 -16.00 -11.82 10.84
C ASP A 27 -16.58 -10.60 11.60
N ASP A 28 -15.71 -9.87 12.29
CA ASP A 28 -15.94 -8.46 12.54
C ASP A 28 -14.99 -7.72 11.61
N MET A 29 -15.49 -7.51 10.38
CA MET A 29 -14.80 -6.86 9.27
C MET A 29 -14.59 -5.37 9.55
N ALA A 30 -13.81 -5.05 10.60
CA ALA A 30 -13.23 -3.74 10.73
C ALA A 30 -12.24 -3.56 9.57
N GLN A 31 -12.72 -3.04 8.45
CA GLN A 31 -11.86 -2.39 7.45
C GLN A 31 -10.95 -1.45 8.24
N ARG A 32 -9.67 -1.80 8.34
CA ARG A 32 -8.70 -1.00 9.09
C ARG A 32 -8.74 0.43 8.58
N ARG A 33 -8.61 1.39 9.49
CA ARG A 33 -8.93 2.80 9.26
C ARG A 33 -7.90 3.46 8.36
N ARG A 34 -7.97 3.17 7.06
CA ARG A 34 -7.24 3.88 6.01
C ARG A 34 -7.59 5.37 5.99
N VAL A 35 -8.73 5.72 6.59
CA VAL A 35 -9.36 7.04 6.67
C VAL A 35 -10.01 7.16 8.05
N ARG A 36 -10.08 8.37 8.63
CA ARG A 36 -10.85 8.58 9.87
C ARG A 36 -12.33 8.25 9.64
N LEU A 37 -12.89 7.48 10.58
CA LEU A 37 -14.30 7.11 10.59
C LEU A 37 -15.06 7.95 11.64
N ASP A 38 -16.34 8.23 11.40
CA ASP A 38 -17.26 8.78 12.39
C ASP A 38 -17.54 7.77 13.53
N GLU A 39 -18.26 8.20 14.56
CA GLU A 39 -18.65 7.33 15.70
C GLU A 39 -19.48 6.10 15.27
N GLY A 40 -20.04 6.11 14.05
CA GLY A 40 -20.80 5.01 13.45
C GLY A 40 -19.98 4.15 12.48
N GLY A 41 -18.66 4.34 12.38
CA GLY A 41 -17.78 3.54 11.51
C GLY A 41 -17.84 3.90 10.02
N ARG A 42 -18.38 5.06 9.66
CA ARG A 42 -18.46 5.54 8.26
C ARG A 42 -17.36 6.56 7.96
N PRO A 43 -16.83 6.62 6.73
CA PRO A 43 -15.97 7.72 6.32
C PRO A 43 -16.68 9.08 6.51
N LEU A 44 -15.96 10.09 7.00
CA LEU A 44 -16.45 11.46 7.21
C LEU A 44 -16.71 12.14 5.85
N ARG A 45 -17.83 11.80 5.19
CA ARG A 45 -18.18 12.18 3.81
C ARG A 45 -18.39 13.67 3.53
N ALA A 46 -18.14 14.05 2.26
CA ALA A 46 -18.97 14.95 1.45
C ALA A 46 -19.15 14.37 0.02
N GLU A 47 -20.21 14.77 -0.68
CA GLU A 47 -20.85 14.11 -1.84
C GLU A 47 -20.03 13.90 -3.13
N VAL A 48 -20.47 12.88 -3.90
CA VAL A 48 -19.88 12.38 -5.16
C VAL A 48 -19.99 13.40 -6.31
N PRO A 49 -18.89 13.79 -6.99
CA PRO A 49 -19.00 14.53 -8.25
C PRO A 49 -19.29 13.61 -9.45
N ALA A 50 -20.03 14.14 -10.41
CA ALA A 50 -20.50 13.46 -11.62
C ALA A 50 -19.36 12.94 -12.55
N PRO A 51 -19.61 11.91 -13.39
CA PRO A 51 -18.59 11.27 -14.22
C PRO A 51 -18.04 12.23 -15.28
N ARG A 52 -16.72 12.24 -15.50
CA ARG A 52 -16.06 12.93 -16.62
C ARG A 52 -15.29 11.91 -17.47
N GLU A 53 -15.62 11.91 -18.76
CA GLU A 53 -15.06 11.13 -19.89
C GLU A 53 -15.01 9.59 -19.73
N GLU A 54 -15.36 8.88 -20.81
CA GLU A 54 -15.33 7.40 -20.87
C GLU A 54 -13.92 6.88 -20.64
N GLU A 55 -13.68 6.38 -19.42
CA GLU A 55 -12.37 5.89 -19.04
C GLU A 55 -12.13 4.47 -19.61
N PRO A 56 -10.92 4.17 -20.11
CA PRO A 56 -10.57 2.80 -20.49
C PRO A 56 -10.74 1.83 -19.31
N SER A 57 -11.31 0.64 -19.58
CA SER A 57 -11.37 -0.46 -18.62
C SER A 57 -9.96 -0.78 -18.07
N CYS A 58 -9.74 -0.52 -16.77
CA CYS A 58 -8.50 -0.79 -16.03
C CYS A 58 -8.79 -1.20 -14.59
N GLU A 59 -7.91 -2.01 -14.00
CA GLU A 59 -7.84 -2.33 -12.56
C GLU A 59 -7.05 -1.28 -11.75
N CYS A 60 -7.05 -0.04 -12.21
CA CYS A 60 -6.30 1.04 -11.59
C CYS A 60 -7.08 1.51 -10.34
N PRO A 61 -6.48 1.55 -9.14
CA PRO A 61 -7.21 1.83 -7.90
C PRO A 61 -7.91 3.19 -7.96
N ARG A 62 -9.06 3.32 -7.31
CA ARG A 62 -9.86 4.55 -7.22
C ARG A 62 -9.93 5.00 -5.77
N LEU A 63 -9.49 6.23 -5.52
CA LEU A 63 -9.61 6.84 -4.21
C LEU A 63 -10.63 7.96 -4.30
N GLU A 64 -11.55 8.01 -3.34
CA GLU A 64 -12.49 9.12 -3.21
C GLU A 64 -11.74 10.34 -2.62
N PRO A 65 -11.70 11.50 -3.30
CA PRO A 65 -11.03 12.68 -2.77
C PRO A 65 -11.47 13.09 -1.37
N ALA A 66 -12.76 12.94 -1.02
CA ALA A 66 -13.25 13.27 0.32
C ALA A 66 -12.58 12.43 1.42
N ASP A 67 -12.10 11.23 1.08
CA ASP A 67 -11.49 10.29 2.01
C ASP A 67 -9.96 10.40 2.05
N TRP A 68 -9.34 11.01 1.02
CA TRP A 68 -7.89 10.94 0.80
C TRP A 68 -7.21 12.27 0.46
N HIS A 69 -7.95 13.34 0.21
CA HIS A 69 -7.39 14.66 -0.08
C HIS A 69 -7.42 15.55 1.16
N GLU A 70 -6.23 15.90 1.65
CA GLU A 70 -6.02 16.71 2.86
C GLU A 70 -6.57 16.06 4.14
N VAL A 71 -6.65 14.73 4.13
CA VAL A 71 -7.17 13.90 5.21
C VAL A 71 -6.04 13.32 6.05
N GLU A 72 -6.31 13.23 7.36
CA GLU A 72 -5.49 12.53 8.33
C GLU A 72 -6.01 11.11 8.56
N SER A 73 -5.11 10.13 8.49
CA SER A 73 -5.41 8.71 8.65
C SER A 73 -4.58 8.11 9.78
N ASP A 74 -5.21 7.25 10.59
CA ASP A 74 -4.51 6.46 11.61
C ASP A 74 -3.75 5.31 10.95
N TRP A 75 -2.45 5.19 11.24
CA TRP A 75 -1.56 4.16 10.66
C TRP A 75 -1.08 3.17 11.72
N SER A 76 -1.70 3.18 12.91
CA SER A 76 -1.34 2.33 14.04
C SER A 76 -1.48 0.82 13.75
N ASP A 77 -2.42 0.44 12.90
CA ASP A 77 -2.71 -0.94 12.54
C ASP A 77 -2.32 -1.30 11.09
N ILE A 78 -1.66 -0.41 10.37
CA ILE A 78 -1.25 -0.67 8.99
C ILE A 78 0.06 -1.47 8.96
N ALA A 79 0.15 -2.43 8.04
CA ALA A 79 1.30 -3.30 7.89
C ALA A 79 1.73 -3.42 6.42
N PHE A 80 3.03 -3.54 6.19
CA PHE A 80 3.61 -3.60 4.85
C PHE A 80 4.69 -4.67 4.73
N LEU A 81 4.75 -5.32 3.56
CA LEU A 81 5.99 -5.94 3.07
C LEU A 81 6.82 -4.92 2.29
N ARG A 82 8.14 -5.07 2.34
CA ARG A 82 9.10 -4.12 1.77
C ARG A 82 9.98 -4.76 0.71
N ALA A 83 10.14 -4.08 -0.42
CA ALA A 83 11.12 -4.44 -1.44
C ALA A 83 11.91 -3.19 -1.88
N GLY A 84 13.22 -3.35 -2.05
CA GLY A 84 14.02 -2.32 -2.71
C GLY A 84 14.04 -2.57 -4.22
N LEU A 85 13.89 -1.51 -5.01
CA LEU A 85 13.95 -1.58 -6.47
C LEU A 85 14.96 -0.57 -7.01
N PRO A 86 15.72 -0.93 -8.07
CA PRO A 86 16.61 0.00 -8.73
C PRO A 86 15.79 1.15 -9.33
N ALA A 87 16.37 2.34 -9.35
CA ALA A 87 15.78 3.51 -9.96
C ALA A 87 16.83 4.26 -10.79
N LEU A 88 16.39 4.79 -11.93
CA LEU A 88 17.20 5.66 -12.77
C LEU A 88 16.54 7.04 -12.80
N PHE A 89 17.28 8.07 -12.39
CA PHE A 89 16.75 9.43 -12.22
C PHE A 89 15.45 9.51 -11.39
N GLY A 90 15.30 8.64 -10.38
CA GLY A 90 14.11 8.57 -9.52
C GLY A 90 12.91 7.82 -10.11
N VAL A 91 13.01 7.35 -11.36
CA VAL A 91 12.01 6.48 -12.00
C VAL A 91 12.27 5.03 -11.57
N PRO A 92 11.28 4.34 -10.96
CA PRO A 92 11.42 2.95 -10.56
C PRO A 92 11.56 2.03 -11.78
N LEU A 93 12.63 1.23 -11.82
CA LEU A 93 12.81 0.20 -12.84
C LEU A 93 12.22 -1.12 -12.35
N ARG A 94 11.62 -1.90 -13.26
CA ARG A 94 11.05 -3.23 -12.98
C ARG A 94 10.00 -3.23 -11.88
N TYR A 95 9.20 -2.16 -11.80
CA TYR A 95 8.16 -1.99 -10.78
C TYR A 95 7.20 -3.20 -10.71
N ASP A 96 6.67 -3.65 -11.84
CA ASP A 96 5.73 -4.78 -11.89
C ASP A 96 6.35 -6.08 -11.38
N ALA A 97 7.63 -6.31 -11.68
CA ALA A 97 8.35 -7.47 -11.18
C ALA A 97 8.58 -7.39 -9.66
N ALA A 98 8.85 -6.20 -9.12
CA ALA A 98 8.97 -5.98 -7.68
C ALA A 98 7.62 -6.18 -6.96
N ARG A 99 6.53 -5.67 -7.54
CA ARG A 99 5.16 -5.88 -7.05
C ARG A 99 4.81 -7.38 -7.02
N ARG A 100 4.99 -8.11 -8.12
CA ARG A 100 4.73 -9.56 -8.17
C ARG A 100 5.51 -10.34 -7.11
N ARG A 101 6.80 -10.04 -6.95
CA ARG A 101 7.63 -10.67 -5.90
C ARG A 101 7.13 -10.40 -4.49
N LEU A 102 6.58 -9.21 -4.22
CA LEU A 102 5.98 -8.90 -2.92
C LEU A 102 4.69 -9.70 -2.71
N MET A 103 3.85 -9.86 -3.75
CA MET A 103 2.64 -10.67 -3.69
C MET A 103 2.96 -12.15 -3.45
N GLU A 104 3.88 -12.73 -4.23
CA GLU A 104 4.36 -14.11 -4.07
C GLU A 104 4.94 -14.34 -2.66
N ARG A 105 5.69 -13.36 -2.13
CA ARG A 105 6.23 -13.42 -0.78
C ARG A 105 5.12 -13.36 0.28
N ALA A 106 4.10 -12.54 0.10
CA ALA A 106 2.96 -12.47 1.02
C ALA A 106 2.26 -13.83 1.09
N GLU A 107 1.96 -14.42 -0.07
CA GLU A 107 1.34 -15.74 -0.18
C GLU A 107 2.21 -16.83 0.47
N ALA A 108 3.51 -16.87 0.19
CA ALA A 108 4.43 -17.87 0.71
C ALA A 108 4.53 -17.89 2.24
N VAL A 109 4.26 -16.76 2.91
CA VAL A 109 4.29 -16.65 4.37
C VAL A 109 2.90 -16.53 5.00
N GLY A 110 1.85 -16.77 4.21
CA GLY A 110 0.45 -16.80 4.68
C GLY A 110 -0.14 -15.43 5.06
N LEU A 111 0.43 -14.33 4.53
CA LEU A 111 -0.16 -13.00 4.71
C LEU A 111 -1.31 -12.79 3.74
N ARG A 112 -2.36 -12.13 4.20
CA ARG A 112 -3.45 -11.68 3.32
C ARG A 112 -3.05 -10.36 2.67
N VAL A 113 -3.31 -10.24 1.37
CA VAL A 113 -3.23 -8.96 0.66
C VAL A 113 -4.66 -8.44 0.49
N PRO A 114 -4.98 -7.20 0.92
CA PRO A 114 -6.29 -6.60 0.68
C PRO A 114 -6.65 -6.53 -0.82
N GLU A 115 -7.94 -6.40 -1.15
CA GLU A 115 -8.43 -6.34 -2.54
C GLU A 115 -7.83 -5.15 -3.31
N ASP A 116 -7.77 -3.97 -2.67
CA ASP A 116 -7.03 -2.79 -3.13
C ASP A 116 -5.89 -2.47 -2.16
N PRO A 117 -4.72 -3.11 -2.29
CA PRO A 117 -3.61 -2.89 -1.39
C PRO A 117 -2.87 -1.59 -1.73
N MET A 118 -2.54 -0.80 -0.73
CA MET A 118 -1.62 0.33 -0.91
C MET A 118 -0.29 -0.16 -1.48
N LEU A 119 0.16 0.54 -2.53
CA LEU A 119 1.44 0.30 -3.19
C LEU A 119 2.28 1.56 -3.18
N LEU A 120 3.07 1.71 -2.11
CA LEU A 120 3.73 2.97 -1.79
C LEU A 120 5.19 2.97 -2.22
N LEU A 121 5.61 4.02 -2.91
CA LEU A 121 7.00 4.26 -3.27
C LEU A 121 7.64 5.30 -2.37
N GLY A 122 8.70 4.89 -1.67
CA GLY A 122 9.57 5.79 -0.92
C GLY A 122 10.49 6.60 -1.83
N ARG A 123 11.10 7.64 -1.26
CA ARG A 123 12.10 8.47 -1.95
C ARG A 123 13.41 7.70 -2.17
N GLY A 124 14.15 8.04 -3.22
CA GLY A 124 15.49 7.50 -3.48
C GLY A 124 15.94 7.73 -4.93
N ARG A 125 17.23 8.07 -5.10
CA ARG A 125 17.80 8.42 -6.42
C ARG A 125 18.22 7.20 -7.25
N PHE A 126 18.81 6.20 -6.60
CA PHE A 126 19.34 4.99 -7.24
C PHE A 126 18.59 3.72 -6.84
N ARG A 127 17.95 3.75 -5.66
CA ARG A 127 17.13 2.67 -5.15
C ARG A 127 15.93 3.29 -4.46
N ARG A 128 14.73 2.84 -4.83
CA ARG A 128 13.49 3.22 -4.15
C ARG A 128 13.00 2.06 -3.31
N LEU A 129 12.20 2.38 -2.30
CA LEU A 129 11.49 1.40 -1.49
C LEU A 129 10.08 1.25 -2.05
N LEU A 130 9.61 0.03 -2.24
CA LEU A 130 8.23 -0.31 -2.52
C LEU A 130 7.65 -1.00 -1.30
N LEU A 131 6.49 -0.51 -0.86
CA LEU A 131 5.68 -1.09 0.19
C LEU A 131 4.44 -1.72 -0.44
N LEU A 132 4.13 -2.96 -0.06
CA LEU A 132 2.87 -3.62 -0.35
C LEU A 132 2.11 -3.77 0.96
N GLU A 133 0.90 -3.22 1.04
CA GLU A 133 0.01 -3.42 2.18
C GLU A 133 -0.35 -4.89 2.35
N VAL A 134 -0.30 -5.36 3.59
CA VAL A 134 -0.61 -6.75 3.97
C VAL A 134 -1.35 -6.78 5.30
N GLU A 135 -2.05 -7.87 5.53
CA GLU A 135 -2.73 -8.21 6.77
C GLU A 135 -2.13 -9.49 7.36
N GLY A 136 -2.01 -9.52 8.70
CA GLY A 136 -1.47 -10.64 9.46
C GLY A 136 -0.07 -10.40 10.03
N GLU A 137 0.49 -11.45 10.63
CA GLU A 137 1.79 -11.41 11.30
C GLU A 137 2.73 -12.43 10.64
N ALA A 138 3.90 -11.96 10.21
CA ALA A 138 4.95 -12.82 9.65
C ALA A 138 6.33 -12.13 9.71
N PRO A 139 7.43 -12.88 9.64
CA PRO A 139 8.77 -12.31 9.57
C PRO A 139 8.95 -11.32 8.40
N GLY A 140 9.42 -10.12 8.73
CA GLY A 140 9.71 -9.07 7.77
C GLY A 140 8.50 -8.21 7.36
N VAL A 141 7.34 -8.39 8.00
CA VAL A 141 6.28 -7.38 8.04
C VAL A 141 6.79 -6.15 8.79
N TRP A 142 6.52 -4.96 8.25
CA TRP A 142 6.87 -3.69 8.84
C TRP A 142 5.61 -2.90 9.17
N ARG A 143 5.56 -2.37 10.39
CA ARG A 143 4.47 -1.53 10.89
C ARG A 143 5.01 -0.13 11.15
N PRO A 144 4.61 0.88 10.36
CA PRO A 144 5.04 2.25 10.59
C PRO A 144 4.48 2.84 11.89
N GLY A 145 3.26 2.46 12.27
CA GLY A 145 2.53 3.09 13.37
C GLY A 145 2.22 4.57 13.10
N GLY A 146 1.73 5.25 14.14
CA GLY A 146 1.48 6.69 14.11
C GLY A 146 0.35 7.07 13.17
N PHE A 147 0.52 8.14 12.40
CA PHE A 147 -0.52 8.68 11.53
C PHE A 147 0.06 9.21 10.22
N ALA A 148 -0.81 9.46 9.25
CA ALA A 148 -0.42 10.03 7.98
C ALA A 148 -1.36 11.14 7.52
N PHE A 149 -0.78 12.17 6.91
CA PHE A 149 -1.51 13.20 6.18
C PHE A 149 -1.37 12.95 4.69
N SER A 150 -2.49 12.99 3.97
CA SER A 150 -2.56 12.61 2.57
C SER A 150 -3.02 13.77 1.67
N ARG A 151 -2.50 13.82 0.45
CA ARG A 151 -2.95 14.74 -0.61
C ARG A 151 -3.09 13.97 -1.93
N LEU A 152 -4.32 13.83 -2.40
CA LEU A 152 -4.66 13.25 -3.69
C LEU A 152 -4.68 14.35 -4.75
N VAL A 153 -3.71 14.38 -5.66
CA VAL A 153 -3.58 15.47 -6.65
C VAL A 153 -3.16 14.97 -8.03
N PRO A 154 -3.48 15.71 -9.11
CA PRO A 154 -2.87 15.51 -10.42
C PRO A 154 -1.36 15.74 -10.35
N ALA A 155 -0.56 14.77 -10.81
CA ALA A 155 0.91 14.90 -10.81
C ALA A 155 1.53 14.37 -12.11
N PRO A 156 1.33 15.06 -13.25
CA PRO A 156 2.02 14.72 -14.50
C PRO A 156 3.54 14.82 -14.35
N PHE A 157 4.27 14.24 -15.30
CA PHE A 157 5.74 14.26 -15.31
C PHE A 157 6.28 15.70 -15.15
N GLY A 158 7.17 15.90 -14.18
CA GLY A 158 7.71 17.21 -13.80
C GLY A 158 6.99 17.88 -12.62
N ALA A 159 5.72 17.57 -12.37
CA ALA A 159 4.98 18.08 -11.22
C ALA A 159 5.24 17.27 -9.93
N LEU A 160 5.61 15.98 -10.06
CA LEU A 160 5.79 15.06 -8.92
C LEU A 160 6.66 15.61 -7.79
N ARG A 161 7.81 16.20 -8.14
CA ARG A 161 8.72 16.78 -7.14
C ARG A 161 8.07 17.96 -6.41
N ARG A 162 7.44 18.86 -7.17
CA ARG A 162 6.77 20.05 -6.63
C ARG A 162 5.60 19.65 -5.73
N GLU A 163 4.79 18.67 -6.13
CA GLU A 163 3.65 18.22 -5.33
C GLU A 163 4.08 17.44 -4.08
N ALA A 164 5.20 16.70 -4.14
CA ALA A 164 5.83 16.14 -2.95
C ALA A 164 6.30 17.25 -1.98
N GLU A 165 6.99 18.28 -2.49
CA GLU A 165 7.46 19.41 -1.69
C GLU A 165 6.29 20.21 -1.08
N ARG A 166 5.21 20.43 -1.84
CA ARG A 166 3.97 21.07 -1.34
C ARG A 166 3.30 20.23 -0.25
N THR A 167 3.28 18.91 -0.40
CA THR A 167 2.71 18.01 0.62
C THR A 167 3.52 18.07 1.91
N VAL A 168 4.85 18.08 1.81
CA VAL A 168 5.74 18.26 2.96
C VAL A 168 5.54 19.63 3.61
N ALA A 169 5.40 20.70 2.82
CA ALA A 169 5.18 22.05 3.33
C ALA A 169 3.85 22.16 4.09
N ALA A 170 2.76 21.70 3.49
CA ALA A 170 1.43 21.68 4.12
C ALA A 170 1.42 20.85 5.40
N ALA A 171 2.04 19.67 5.40
CA ALA A 171 2.17 18.85 6.60
C ALA A 171 3.00 19.55 7.69
N ARG A 172 4.13 20.17 7.32
CA ARG A 172 4.98 20.90 8.27
C ARG A 172 4.26 22.10 8.88
N GLU A 173 3.50 22.85 8.08
CA GLU A 173 2.68 23.95 8.56
C GLU A 173 1.63 23.46 9.57
N ARG A 174 0.97 22.34 9.26
CA ARG A 174 -0.08 21.76 10.11
C ARG A 174 0.44 21.17 11.43
N TYR A 175 1.60 20.51 11.40
CA TYR A 175 2.09 19.70 12.52
C TYR A 175 3.35 20.25 13.19
N GLY A 176 3.87 21.40 12.76
CA GLY A 176 5.06 22.04 13.32
C GLY A 176 6.39 21.33 13.07
N ARG A 177 6.37 20.12 12.50
CA ARG A 177 7.57 19.29 12.24
C ARG A 177 7.52 18.62 10.86
N PRO A 178 8.68 18.33 10.23
CA PRO A 178 8.71 17.58 8.98
C PRO A 178 8.24 16.13 9.18
N PRO A 179 7.64 15.50 8.16
CA PRO A 179 7.26 14.09 8.23
C PRO A 179 8.48 13.18 8.32
N ASP A 180 8.32 12.07 9.05
CA ASP A 180 9.34 11.02 9.20
C ASP A 180 9.57 10.31 7.86
N HIS A 181 8.49 10.10 7.11
CA HIS A 181 8.51 9.49 5.79
C HIS A 181 7.60 10.21 4.79
N VAL A 182 8.01 10.18 3.52
CA VAL A 182 7.16 10.65 2.40
C VAL A 182 7.00 9.51 1.41
N TRP A 183 5.75 9.14 1.17
CA TRP A 183 5.37 8.07 0.27
C TRP A 183 4.56 8.60 -0.91
N VAL A 184 4.64 7.89 -2.03
CA VAL A 184 3.89 8.21 -3.25
C VAL A 184 3.19 6.96 -3.75
N TRP A 185 1.90 7.06 -4.06
CA TRP A 185 1.15 6.01 -4.73
C TRP A 185 0.61 6.52 -6.06
N TYR A 186 1.10 5.95 -7.16
CA TYR A 186 0.55 6.20 -8.48
C TYR A 186 -0.74 5.39 -8.64
N LEU A 187 -1.86 6.07 -8.88
CA LEU A 187 -3.16 5.44 -8.98
C LEU A 187 -3.56 5.14 -10.43
N THR A 188 -2.71 5.56 -11.39
CA THR A 188 -2.96 5.44 -12.82
C THR A 188 -1.88 4.61 -13.50
N CYS A 189 -2.27 3.72 -14.42
CA CYS A 189 -1.34 3.09 -15.37
C CYS A 189 -1.10 3.99 -16.60
N GLY A 190 -0.20 3.58 -17.50
CA GLY A 190 0.08 4.32 -18.74
C GLY A 190 -1.11 4.50 -19.69
N ARG A 191 -2.17 3.68 -19.55
CA ARG A 191 -3.42 3.84 -20.32
C ARG A 191 -4.37 4.85 -19.68
N CYS A 192 -4.42 4.92 -18.35
CA CYS A 192 -5.37 5.77 -17.63
C CYS A 192 -4.80 7.14 -17.27
N SER A 193 -3.47 7.30 -17.29
CA SER A 193 -2.81 8.51 -16.77
C SER A 193 -3.26 9.79 -17.47
N ALA A 194 -3.53 9.76 -18.77
CA ALA A 194 -4.06 10.92 -19.49
C ALA A 194 -5.49 11.27 -19.02
N ALA A 195 -6.42 10.30 -19.06
CA ALA A 195 -7.82 10.48 -18.67
C ALA A 195 -7.98 10.89 -17.20
N ARG A 196 -7.15 10.33 -16.31
CA ARG A 196 -7.15 10.60 -14.86
C ARG A 196 -6.13 11.67 -14.44
N GLN A 197 -5.60 12.43 -15.40
CA GLN A 197 -4.63 13.52 -15.15
C GLN A 197 -3.46 13.14 -14.22
N PHE A 198 -2.95 11.92 -14.33
CA PHE A 198 -1.85 11.40 -13.53
C PHE A 198 -2.14 11.48 -12.02
N GLU A 199 -3.37 11.18 -11.63
CA GLU A 199 -3.82 11.15 -10.24
C GLU A 199 -2.85 10.34 -9.36
N THR A 200 -2.34 11.01 -8.33
CA THR A 200 -1.29 10.50 -7.45
C THR A 200 -1.60 10.89 -6.02
N LEU A 201 -1.46 9.92 -5.11
CA LEU A 201 -1.55 10.16 -3.67
C LEU A 201 -0.15 10.42 -3.12
N PHE A 202 0.03 11.56 -2.47
CA PHE A 202 1.21 11.85 -1.65
C PHE A 202 0.86 11.68 -0.18
N ILE A 203 1.75 11.03 0.56
CA ILE A 203 1.54 10.74 1.97
C ILE A 203 2.73 11.27 2.75
N ALA A 204 2.46 12.16 3.71
CA ALA A 204 3.37 12.58 4.76
C ALA A 204 3.07 11.74 6.01
N HIS A 205 3.97 10.81 6.33
CA HIS A 205 3.80 9.86 7.44
C HIS A 205 4.66 10.25 8.63
N TYR A 206 4.08 10.07 9.82
CA TYR A 206 4.65 10.38 11.12
C TYR A 206 4.62 9.13 12.01
N CYS A 207 5.79 8.66 12.44
CA CYS A 207 5.92 7.43 13.25
C CYS A 207 5.36 7.60 14.67
N GLN A 208 5.29 8.84 15.14
CA GLN A 208 4.71 9.22 16.43
C GLN A 208 3.49 10.12 16.20
N GLY A 209 2.51 10.05 17.11
CA GLY A 209 1.32 10.89 17.10
C GLY A 209 1.66 12.39 17.02
N PRO A 210 0.69 13.25 16.68
CA PRO A 210 0.92 14.68 16.69
C PRO A 210 1.30 15.10 18.12
N GLU A 211 2.40 15.84 18.28
CA GLU A 211 2.67 16.53 19.54
C GLU A 211 1.58 17.59 19.67
N VAL A 212 0.55 17.29 20.46
CA VAL A 212 -0.45 18.29 20.83
C VAL A 212 0.30 19.28 21.72
N GLY A 213 0.66 20.44 21.15
CA GLY A 213 1.16 21.56 21.93
C GLY A 213 0.17 21.89 23.06
N PRO A 214 0.64 22.35 24.22
CA PRO A 214 -0.26 22.68 25.32
C PRO A 214 -1.31 23.72 24.86
N PRO A 215 -2.52 23.68 25.45
CA PRO A 215 -3.63 24.58 25.11
C PRO A 215 -3.27 26.06 25.34
#